data_AF-A0A1F9X3G5-F1
#
_entry.id   AF-A0A1F9X3G5-F1
#
_cell.length_a   1.000
_cell.length_b   1.000
_cell.length_c   1.000
_cell.angle_alpha   90.00
_cell.angle_beta   90.00
_cell.angle_gamma   90.00
#
_symmetry.space_group_name_H-M   'P 1'
#
loop_
_entity.id
_entity.type
_entity.pdbx_description
1 polymer ?
#
loop_
_entity_poly.entity_id
_entity_poly.type
_entity_poly.pdbx_seq_one_letter_code
_entity_poly.pdbx_strand_id
1 'polypeptide(L)' 'MDKTNFVGKQFQCFLCSSVVEVKMTKKAKPYWICSVCGLQVFIRQEKAIKYLLEFLGGKDEKVNAEKN' A
#
# COMPACT_ATOMS: atom_id res chain seq x y z
N MET A 1 5.73 16.13 0.27
CA MET A 1 4.93 14.94 -0.10
C MET A 1 5.51 13.76 0.64
N ASP A 2 4.82 13.32 1.68
CA ASP A 2 5.26 12.25 2.58
C ASP A 2 5.49 10.95 1.78
N LYS A 3 6.70 10.38 1.91
CA LYS A 3 7.11 9.18 1.19
C LYS A 3 6.46 7.95 1.84
N THR A 4 5.19 7.71 1.54
CA THR A 4 4.51 6.48 1.97
C THR A 4 5.24 5.27 1.36
N ASN A 5 5.89 4.45 2.20
CA ASN A 5 6.75 3.37 1.75
C ASN A 5 5.97 2.06 1.58
N PHE A 6 5.63 1.73 0.33
CA PHE A 6 5.00 0.46 -0.06
C PHE A 6 6.00 -0.56 -0.63
N VAL A 7 7.29 -0.22 -0.71
CA VAL A 7 8.31 -1.07 -1.35
C VAL A 7 8.45 -2.39 -0.59
N GLY A 8 8.33 -3.52 -1.31
CA GLY A 8 8.46 -4.86 -0.75
C GLY A 8 7.28 -5.31 0.13
N LYS A 9 6.18 -4.54 0.21
CA LYS A 9 4.98 -4.95 0.94
C LYS A 9 4.18 -5.97 0.13
N GLN A 10 3.94 -7.13 0.74
CA GLN A 10 3.16 -8.22 0.16
C GLN A 10 1.95 -8.55 1.02
N PHE A 11 0.88 -9.02 0.40
CA PHE A 11 -0.34 -9.47 1.08
C PHE A 11 -1.10 -10.51 0.25
N GLN A 12 -2.16 -11.09 0.82
CA GLN A 12 -2.98 -12.09 0.15
C GLN A 12 -4.03 -11.44 -0.75
N CYS A 13 -4.10 -11.87 -2.01
CA CYS A 13 -5.17 -11.47 -2.92
C CYS A 13 -6.54 -11.86 -2.35
N PHE A 14 -7.46 -10.91 -2.21
CA PHE A 14 -8.78 -11.20 -1.63
C PHE A 14 -9.66 -12.11 -2.50
N LEU A 15 -9.32 -12.29 -3.78
CA LEU A 15 -10.10 -13.13 -4.70
C LEU A 15 -9.62 -14.59 -4.72
N CYS A 16 -8.30 -14.83 -4.68
CA CYS A 16 -7.73 -16.18 -4.85
C CYS A 16 -6.68 -16.57 -3.82
N SER A 17 -6.41 -15.71 -2.84
CA SER A 17 -5.43 -15.94 -1.75
C SER A 17 -4.01 -16.23 -2.22
N SER A 18 -3.62 -15.79 -3.43
CA SER A 18 -2.21 -15.77 -3.84
C SER A 18 -1.49 -14.57 -3.22
N VAL A 19 -0.22 -14.70 -2.90
CA VAL A 19 0.62 -13.56 -2.50
C VAL A 19 0.78 -12.58 -3.66
N VAL A 20 0.53 -11.31 -3.40
CA VAL A 20 0.74 -10.20 -4.35
C VAL A 20 1.62 -9.12 -3.73
N GLU A 21 2.38 -8.43 -4.57
CA GLU A 21 3.24 -7.33 -4.18
C GLU A 21 2.64 -5.98 -4.60
N VAL A 22 2.69 -4.99 -3.70
CA VAL A 22 2.29 -3.62 -3.99
C VAL A 22 3.40 -2.92 -4.78
N LYS A 23 3.03 -2.35 -5.91
CA LYS A 23 3.92 -1.56 -6.79
C LYS A 23 3.50 -0.11 -6.80
N MET A 24 4.42 0.77 -7.21
CA MET A 24 4.19 2.21 -7.30
C MET A 24 4.23 2.68 -8.76
N THR A 25 3.24 3.47 -9.16
CA THR A 25 3.27 4.16 -10.45
C THR A 25 4.29 5.30 -10.43
N LYS A 26 4.65 5.82 -11.61
CA LYS A 26 5.49 7.03 -11.76
C LYS A 26 4.96 8.26 -11.02
N LYS A 27 3.65 8.30 -10.72
CA LYS A 27 2.99 9.38 -9.97
C LYS A 27 2.78 9.05 -8.49
N ALA A 28 3.56 8.12 -7.94
CA ALA A 28 3.50 7.68 -6.55
C ALA A 28 2.11 7.19 -6.10
N LYS A 29 1.36 6.52 -6.99
CA LYS A 29 0.09 5.86 -6.67
C LYS A 29 0.30 4.33 -6.59
N PRO A 30 -0.15 3.66 -5.52
CA PRO A 30 0.02 2.22 -5.37
C PRO A 30 -0.94 1.44 -6.27
N TYR A 31 -0.49 0.28 -6.72
CA TYR A 31 -1.26 -0.66 -7.53
C TYR A 31 -0.71 -2.08 -7.34
N TRP A 32 -1.52 -3.09 -7.68
CA TRP A 32 -1.05 -4.48 -7.79
C TRP A 32 -1.82 -5.23 -8.86
N ILE A 33 -1.21 -6.30 -9.34
CA ILE A 33 -1.80 -7.24 -10.30
C ILE A 33 -1.54 -8.65 -9.76
N CYS A 34 -2.61 -9.43 -9.60
CA CYS A 34 -2.50 -10.86 -9.33
C CYS A 34 -2.34 -11.60 -10.66
N SER A 35 -1.22 -12.29 -10.87
CA SER A 35 -0.98 -13.10 -12.07
C SER A 35 -1.79 -14.38 -12.12
N VAL A 36 -2.29 -14.86 -10.98
CA VAL A 36 -3.05 -16.12 -10.87
C VAL A 36 -4.51 -15.93 -11.28
N CYS A 37 -5.23 -14.97 -10.68
CA CYS A 37 -6.64 -14.73 -10.98
C CYS A 37 -6.91 -13.56 -11.92
N GLY A 38 -5.87 -12.82 -12.32
CA GLY A 38 -5.98 -11.68 -13.24
C GLY A 38 -6.52 -10.39 -12.62
N LEU A 39 -6.82 -10.37 -11.31
CA LEU A 39 -7.30 -9.16 -10.63
C LEU A 39 -6.26 -8.03 -10.69
N GLN A 40 -6.70 -6.84 -11.08
CA GLN A 40 -5.89 -5.62 -11.09
C GLN A 40 -6.55 -4.55 -10.24
N VAL A 41 -5.77 -3.88 -9.38
CA VAL A 41 -6.28 -2.83 -8.50
C VAL A 41 -5.37 -1.62 -8.54
N PHE A 42 -5.97 -0.44 -8.67
CA PHE A 42 -5.29 0.85 -8.65
C PHE A 42 -5.91 1.74 -7.58
N ILE A 43 -5.12 2.16 -6.59
CA ILE A 43 -5.61 3.05 -5.53
C ILE A 43 -5.15 4.48 -5.82
N ARG A 44 -6.12 5.36 -6.09
CA ARG A 44 -5.83 6.75 -6.53
C ARG A 44 -6.11 7.80 -5.45
N GLN A 45 -7.15 7.58 -4.65
CA GLN A 45 -7.59 8.50 -3.61
C GLN A 45 -6.67 8.43 -2.40
N GLU A 46 -6.25 9.60 -1.88
CA GLU A 46 -5.32 9.70 -0.76
C GLU A 46 -5.83 9.02 0.50
N LYS A 47 -7.13 9.14 0.78
CA LYS A 47 -7.78 8.45 1.91
C LYS A 47 -7.61 6.93 1.83
N ALA A 48 -7.80 6.35 0.64
CA ALA A 48 -7.63 4.92 0.43
C ALA A 48 -6.14 4.48 0.46
N ILE A 49 -5.22 5.36 0.05
CA ILE A 49 -3.77 5.10 0.15
C ILE A 49 -3.35 5.01 1.62
N LYS A 50 -3.87 5.88 2.49
CA LYS A 50 -3.64 5.82 3.94
C LYS A 50 -4.17 4.51 4.54
N TYR A 51 -5.40 4.13 4.20
CA TYR A 51 -5.96 2.84 4.64
C TYR A 51 -5.15 1.64 4.17
N LEU A 52 -4.60 1.67 2.95
CA LEU A 52 -3.71 0.63 2.47
C LEU A 52 -2.41 0.58 3.29
N LEU A 53 -1.84 1.73 3.65
CA LEU A 53 -0.63 1.78 4.47
C LEU A 53 -0.87 1.15 5.85
N GLU A 54 -1.95 1.54 6.52
CA GLU A 54 -2.38 0.99 7.81
C GLU A 54 -2.60 -0.53 7.72
N PHE A 55 -3.31 -0.99 6.67
CA PHE A 55 -3.56 -2.41 6.43
C PHE A 55 -2.28 -3.23 6.27
N LEU A 56 -1.25 -2.67 5.63
CA LEU A 56 0.05 -3.34 5.40
C LEU A 56 1.02 -3.18 6.57
N GLY A 57 0.55 -2.69 7.72
CA GLY A 57 1.34 -2.47 8.92
C GLY A 57 2.42 -1.39 8.74
N GLY A 58 2.22 -0.45 7.80
CA GLY A 58 3.04 0.75 7.72
C GLY A 58 2.65 1.71 8.84
N LYS A 59 3.63 2.16 9.64
CA LYS A 59 3.42 3.26 10.57
C LYS A 59 3.56 4.56 9.80
N ASP A 60 2.59 5.46 9.89
CA ASP A 60 2.83 6.87 9.56
C ASP A 60 3.88 7.39 10.55
N GLU A 61 5.06 7.75 10.07
CA GLU A 61 6.13 8.35 10.86
C GLU A 61 5.76 9.80 11.21
N LYS A 62 4.79 9.95 12.11
CA LYS A 62 4.53 11.16 12.88
C LYS A 62 4.24 10.76 14.32
N VAL A 63 5.29 10.37 15.05
CA VAL A 63 5.23 10.32 16.52
C VAL A 63 6.04 11.51 17.03
N ASN A 64 5.26 12.49 17.50
CA ASN A 64 5.60 13.74 18.16
C ASN A 64 7.01 13.85 18.77
N ALA A 65 7.68 14.92 18.38
CA ALA A 65 8.62 15.63 19.23
C ALA A 65 7.97 16.00 20.58
N GLU A 66 8.78 15.92 21.64
CA GLU A 66 8.68 16.70 22.88
C GLU A 66 7.40 16.54 23.73
N LYS A 67 7.49 15.65 24.73
CA LYS A 67 6.90 15.93 26.04
C LYS A 67 8.04 16.23 27.00
N ASN A 68 8.24 17.52 27.29
CA ASN A 68 8.95 18.01 28.46
C ASN A 68 7.95 18.12 29.62
#